data_AF-A0A2E6Z7U2-F1
#
_entry.id   AF-A0A2E6Z7U2-F1
#
_cell.length_a   1.000
_cell.length_b   1.000
_cell.length_c   1.000
_cell.angle_alpha   90.00
_cell.angle_beta   90.00
_cell.angle_gamma   90.00
#
_symmetry.space_group_name_H-M   'P 1'
#
loop_
_entity.id
_entity.type
_entity.pdbx_description
1 polymer ?
#
loop_
_entity_poly.entity_id
_entity_poly.type
_entity_poly.pdbx_seq_one_letter_code
_entity_poly.pdbx_strand_id
1 'polypeptide(L)'
;MEINLQAHRCPTAQILMNRALEAFMASEATELVISTIEPSLLRNTEARLAGLDLKAEVASVHSREISDKDLQIWQERFDEDDYGDVKNVVTIAVSKAV
;
A
#
# COMPACT_ATOMS: atom_id res chain seq x y z
N MET A 1 9.54 -7.81 2.04
CA MET A 1 9.41 -7.09 0.75
C MET A 1 8.77 -5.75 1.04
N GLU A 2 9.15 -4.68 0.34
CA GLU A 2 8.57 -3.36 0.57
C GLU A 2 8.22 -2.69 -0.76
N ILE A 3 7.06 -2.04 -0.79
CA ILE A 3 6.64 -1.19 -1.91
C ILE A 3 6.14 0.16 -1.37
N ASN A 4 6.47 1.22 -2.09
CA ASN A 4 5.90 2.54 -1.88
C ASN A 4 5.08 2.89 -3.12
N LEU A 5 3.76 3.04 -2.93
CA LEU A 5 2.81 3.37 -3.99
C LEU A 5 2.76 4.88 -4.29
N GLN A 6 3.57 5.69 -3.59
CA GLN A 6 3.67 7.14 -3.76
C GLN A 6 2.28 7.80 -3.69
N ALA A 7 2.03 8.80 -4.52
CA ALA A 7 0.75 9.48 -4.61
C ALA A 7 -0.26 8.78 -5.54
N HIS A 8 -0.03 7.53 -5.94
CA HIS A 8 -1.04 6.82 -6.75
C HIS A 8 -2.35 6.65 -5.96
N ARG A 9 -3.45 6.99 -6.63
CA ARG A 9 -4.82 6.79 -6.15
C ARG A 9 -5.50 5.64 -6.88
N CYS A 10 -6.73 5.33 -6.48
CA CYS A 10 -7.59 4.43 -7.24
C CYS A 10 -7.74 4.90 -8.70
N PRO A 11 -7.64 4.01 -9.71
CA PRO A 11 -7.48 2.56 -9.61
C PRO A 11 -6.02 2.09 -9.54
N THR A 12 -5.05 2.95 -9.85
CA THR A 12 -3.63 2.58 -9.98
C THR A 12 -3.05 1.97 -8.71
N ALA A 13 -3.31 2.57 -7.53
CA ALA A 13 -2.86 2.02 -6.25
C ALA A 13 -3.33 0.59 -6.02
N GLN A 14 -4.58 0.28 -6.38
CA GLN A 14 -5.14 -1.06 -6.24
C GLN A 14 -4.52 -2.07 -7.20
N ILE A 15 -4.24 -1.66 -8.44
CA ILE A 15 -3.54 -2.50 -9.42
C ILE A 15 -2.14 -2.85 -8.90
N LEU A 16 -1.42 -1.87 -8.37
CA LEU A 16 -0.07 -2.08 -7.83
C LEU A 16 -0.09 -2.96 -6.57
N MET A 17 -1.05 -2.75 -5.67
CA MET A 17 -1.25 -3.59 -4.49
C MET A 17 -1.51 -5.05 -4.86
N ASN A 18 -2.41 -5.31 -5.82
CA ASN A 18 -2.71 -6.67 -6.27
C ASN A 18 -1.46 -7.38 -6.83
N ARG A 19 -0.69 -6.70 -7.67
CA ARG A 19 0.57 -7.24 -8.23
C ARG A 19 1.58 -7.54 -7.15
N ALA A 20 1.69 -6.67 -6.14
CA ALA A 20 2.62 -6.88 -5.05
C ALA A 20 2.22 -8.03 -4.14
N LEU A 21 0.93 -8.21 -3.86
CA LEU A 21 0.44 -9.40 -3.14
C LEU A 21 0.72 -10.68 -3.93
N GLU A 22 0.49 -10.70 -5.23
CA GLU A 22 0.79 -11.86 -6.08
C GLU A 22 2.29 -12.20 -6.05
N ALA A 23 3.15 -11.19 -6.22
CA ALA A 23 4.60 -11.36 -6.12
C ALA A 23 5.05 -11.81 -4.71
N PHE A 24 4.43 -11.26 -3.66
CA PHE A 24 4.70 -11.63 -2.27
C PHE A 24 4.39 -13.10 -2.01
N MET A 25 3.22 -13.55 -2.43
CA MET A 25 2.79 -14.93 -2.24
C MET A 25 3.65 -15.92 -3.02
N ALA A 26 4.16 -15.53 -4.20
CA ALA A 26 5.09 -16.34 -4.99
C ALA A 26 6.55 -16.30 -4.50
N SER A 27 6.89 -15.41 -3.55
CA SER A 27 8.25 -15.25 -3.03
C SER A 27 8.48 -16.03 -1.73
N GLU A 28 9.74 -16.16 -1.31
CA GLU A 28 10.12 -16.65 0.03
C GLU A 28 9.98 -15.60 1.14
N ALA A 29 9.58 -14.37 0.81
CA ALA A 29 9.40 -13.32 1.82
C ALA A 29 8.27 -13.72 2.77
N THR A 30 8.48 -13.45 4.06
CA THR A 30 7.49 -13.69 5.13
C THR A 30 6.62 -12.47 5.39
N GLU A 31 7.08 -11.29 5.00
CA GLU A 31 6.40 -10.00 5.19
C GLU A 31 6.43 -9.15 3.91
N LEU A 32 5.32 -8.46 3.64
CA LEU A 32 5.16 -7.39 2.66
C LEU A 32 4.72 -6.11 3.37
N VAL A 33 5.47 -5.03 3.16
CA VAL A 33 5.14 -3.69 3.64
C VAL A 33 4.68 -2.82 2.46
N ILE A 34 3.48 -2.24 2.56
CA ILE A 34 2.87 -1.39 1.54
C ILE A 34 2.68 0.01 2.11
N SER A 35 3.33 1.02 1.53
CA SER A 35 3.08 2.43 1.86
C SER A 35 2.21 3.09 0.79
N THR A 36 1.15 3.79 1.19
CA THR A 36 0.16 4.39 0.29
C THR A 36 -0.51 5.62 0.88
N ILE A 37 -1.06 6.50 0.03
CA ILE A 37 -2.00 7.54 0.44
C ILE A 37 -3.48 7.19 0.14
N GLU A 38 -3.74 6.07 -0.58
CA GLU A 38 -5.09 5.71 -1.01
C GLU A 38 -5.92 5.19 0.18
N PRO A 39 -6.96 5.93 0.63
CA PRO A 39 -7.67 5.62 1.87
C PRO A 39 -8.36 4.25 1.86
N SER A 40 -8.75 3.78 0.67
CA SER A 40 -9.44 2.49 0.52
C SER A 40 -8.52 1.28 0.58
N LEU A 41 -7.19 1.47 0.51
CA LEU A 41 -6.27 0.37 0.23
C LEU A 41 -6.19 -0.66 1.36
N LEU A 42 -6.32 -0.25 2.63
CA LEU A 42 -6.36 -1.18 3.77
C LEU A 42 -7.51 -2.18 3.61
N ARG A 43 -8.75 -1.67 3.49
CA ARG A 43 -9.95 -2.48 3.29
C ARG A 43 -9.82 -3.38 2.05
N ASN A 44 -9.26 -2.84 0.97
CA ASN A 44 -9.08 -3.60 -0.27
C ASN A 44 -8.04 -4.72 -0.10
N THR A 45 -6.99 -4.49 0.70
CA THR A 45 -5.97 -5.49 1.03
C THR A 45 -6.59 -6.63 1.84
N GLU A 46 -7.30 -6.31 2.92
CA GLU A 46 -8.02 -7.29 3.73
C GLU A 46 -9.00 -8.12 2.90
N ALA A 47 -9.81 -7.46 2.06
CA ALA A 47 -10.76 -8.14 1.18
C ALA A 47 -10.06 -9.06 0.17
N ARG A 48 -8.89 -8.66 -0.35
CA ARG A 48 -8.11 -9.47 -1.29
C ARG A 48 -7.51 -10.71 -0.62
N LEU A 49 -6.97 -10.56 0.60
CA LEU A 49 -6.44 -11.67 1.39
C LEU A 49 -7.53 -12.69 1.70
N ALA A 50 -8.68 -12.23 2.20
CA ALA A 50 -9.82 -13.10 2.53
C ALA A 50 -10.45 -13.75 1.29
N GLY A 51 -10.66 -12.98 0.21
CA GLY A 51 -11.33 -13.46 -1.00
C GLY A 51 -10.53 -14.48 -1.82
N LEU A 52 -9.21 -14.55 -1.60
CA LEU A 52 -8.32 -15.52 -2.26
C LEU A 52 -7.89 -16.67 -1.34
N ASP A 53 -8.38 -16.72 -0.10
CA ASP A 53 -7.95 -17.68 0.92
C ASP A 53 -6.42 -17.73 1.04
N LEU A 54 -5.78 -16.56 0.95
CA LEU A 54 -4.33 -16.47 1.07
C LEU A 54 -3.98 -16.75 2.53
N LYS A 55 -2.98 -17.61 2.74
CA LYS A 55 -2.36 -17.81 4.06
C LYS A 55 -1.51 -16.60 4.44
N ALA A 56 -2.15 -15.44 4.57
CA ALA A 56 -1.54 -14.19 4.96
C ALA A 56 -2.59 -13.25 5.57
N GLU A 57 -2.15 -12.39 6.47
CA GLU A 57 -3.00 -11.45 7.20
C GLU A 57 -2.33 -10.08 7.30
N VAL A 58 -3.13 -9.05 7.54
CA VAL A 58 -2.60 -7.73 7.90
C VAL A 58 -2.08 -7.81 9.34
N ALA A 59 -0.76 -7.75 9.50
CA ALA A 59 -0.08 -7.86 10.79
C ALA A 59 -0.04 -6.53 11.54
N SER A 60 0.13 -5.41 10.83
CA SER A 60 0.10 -4.07 11.44
C SER A 60 -0.30 -2.98 10.45
N VAL A 61 -0.79 -1.88 10.99
CA VAL A 61 -1.11 -0.67 10.24
C VAL A 61 -0.57 0.53 11.01
N HIS A 62 0.18 1.37 10.31
CA HIS A 62 0.69 2.63 10.84
C HIS A 62 0.33 3.77 9.91
N SER A 63 0.15 4.96 10.47
CA SER A 63 -0.05 6.17 9.69
C SER A 63 0.91 7.23 10.16
N ARG A 64 1.43 8.01 9.21
CA ARG A 64 2.19 9.22 9.48
C ARG A 64 1.69 10.35 8.58
N GLU A 65 1.90 11.58 9.00
CA GLU A 65 1.65 12.73 8.13
C GLU A 65 2.56 12.67 6.90
N ILE A 66 2.05 13.19 5.79
CA ILE A 66 2.82 13.43 4.57
C ILE A 66 3.89 14.47 4.90
N SER A 67 5.14 14.14 4.62
CA SER A 67 6.28 15.00 4.89
C SER A 67 6.66 15.82 3.66
N ASP A 68 7.39 16.92 3.87
CA ASP A 68 7.95 17.72 2.76
C ASP A 68 8.79 16.87 1.80
N LYS A 69 9.45 15.83 2.32
CA LYS A 69 10.23 14.89 1.50
C LYS A 69 9.33 14.06 0.57
N ASP A 70 8.14 13.65 1.02
CA ASP A 70 7.20 12.95 0.17
C ASP A 70 6.71 13.86 -0.95
N LEU A 71 6.31 15.10 -0.60
CA LEU A 71 5.87 16.11 -1.56
C LEU A 71 6.97 16.41 -2.60
N GLN A 72 8.22 16.54 -2.16
CA GLN A 72 9.36 16.77 -3.06
C GLN A 72 9.57 15.62 -4.05
N ILE A 73 9.30 14.37 -3.64
CA ILE A 73 9.38 13.20 -4.54
C ILE A 73 8.19 13.17 -5.49
N TRP A 74 7.01 13.58 -5.04
CA TRP A 74 5.78 13.46 -5.81
C TRP A 74 5.60 14.55 -6.85
N GLN A 75 6.02 15.79 -6.56
CA GLN A 75 5.87 16.94 -7.47
C GLN A 75 6.53 16.75 -8.85
N GLU A 76 7.45 15.78 -9.00
CA GLU A 76 8.06 15.46 -10.29
C GLU A 76 7.15 14.61 -11.20
N ARG A 77 6.13 13.96 -10.64
CA ARG A 77 5.35 12.88 -11.30
C ARG A 77 3.84 12.93 -11.05
N PHE A 78 3.39 13.75 -10.11
CA PHE A 78 2.00 13.85 -9.67
C PHE A 78 1.62 15.31 -9.51
N ASP A 79 0.35 15.60 -9.79
CA ASP A 79 -0.23 16.93 -9.60
C ASP A 79 -0.70 17.07 -8.15
N GLU A 80 -0.79 18.30 -7.64
CA GLU A 80 -1.27 18.55 -6.26
C GLU A 80 -2.67 17.96 -6.03
N ASP A 81 -3.51 17.93 -7.06
CA ASP A 81 -4.84 17.32 -7.02
C ASP A 81 -4.82 15.81 -6.71
N ASP A 82 -3.71 15.10 -6.97
CA ASP A 82 -3.59 13.66 -6.67
C ASP A 82 -3.50 13.37 -5.16
N TYR A 83 -2.95 14.32 -4.39
CA TYR A 83 -2.67 14.17 -2.95
C TYR A 83 -3.21 15.30 -2.06
N GLY A 84 -3.85 16.34 -2.62
CA GLY A 84 -4.29 17.51 -1.89
C GLY A 84 -5.44 17.26 -0.89
N ASP A 85 -6.22 16.21 -1.07
CA ASP A 85 -7.33 15.80 -0.20
C ASP A 85 -6.91 14.80 0.90
N VAL A 86 -5.66 14.35 0.92
CA VAL A 86 -5.13 13.38 1.88
C VAL A 86 -4.00 13.97 2.72
N LYS A 87 -3.89 13.51 3.96
CA LYS A 87 -2.94 14.07 4.94
C LYS A 87 -1.88 13.09 5.39
N ASN A 88 -2.12 11.79 5.18
CA ASN A 88 -1.33 10.74 5.77
C ASN A 88 -0.87 9.74 4.73
N VAL A 89 0.35 9.25 4.91
CA VAL A 89 0.81 7.98 4.34
C VAL A 89 0.43 6.89 5.34
N VAL A 90 -0.26 5.88 4.85
CA VAL A 90 -0.57 4.65 5.59
C VAL A 90 0.39 3.56 5.15
N THR A 91 1.01 2.91 6.12
CA THR A 91 1.86 1.73 5.94
C THR A 91 1.11 0.50 6.46
N ILE A 92 0.94 -0.49 5.61
CA ILE A 92 0.25 -1.75 5.89
C ILE A 92 1.28 -2.87 5.82
N ALA A 93 1.49 -3.60 6.92
CA ALA A 93 2.30 -4.79 6.93
C ALA A 93 1.41 -6.03 6.78
N VAL A 94 1.76 -6.90 5.84
CA VAL A 94 1.10 -8.17 5.56
C VAL A 94 2.09 -9.29 5.81
N SER A 95 1.69 -10.27 6.62
CA SER A 95 2.55 -11.41 6.99
C SER A 95 1.90 -12.71 6.56
N LYS A 96 2.70 -13.68 6.10
CA LYS A 96 2.18 -15.03 5.84
C LYS A 96 1.80 -15.71 7.15
N ALA A 97 0.62 -16.32 7.16
CA ALA A 97 0.19 -17.18 8.25
C ALA A 97 1.06 -18.44 8.25
N VAL A 98 1.66 -18.73 9.41
CA VAL A 98 2.50 -19.93 9.65
C VAL A 98 1.62 -21.16 9.84
#